data_AF-A0A952ATN6-F1
#
_entry.id   AF-A0A952ATN6-F1
#
_cell.length_a   1.000
_cell.length_b   1.000
_cell.length_c   1.000
_cell.angle_alpha   90.00
_cell.angle_beta   90.00
_cell.angle_gamma   90.00
#
_symmetry.space_group_name_H-M   'P 1'
#
loop_
_entity.id
_entity.type
_entity.pdbx_description
1 polymer ?
#
loop_
_entity_poly.entity_id
_entity_poly.type
_entity_poly.pdbx_seq_one_letter_code
_entity_poly.pdbx_strand_id
1 'polypeptide(L)'
;MSHFTRRDLAGLAASGVAAAAFVASALPAEARQGNMDHAINALREARRALQAATPNKGGHRERAIDLIDRAIEQVREGIAWANRR
;
A
#
# COMPACT_ATOMS: atom_id res chain seq x y z
N MET A 1 17.45 26.21 -30.04
CA MET A 1 17.33 25.30 -28.90
C MET A 1 15.96 24.64 -29.04
N SER A 2 15.91 23.55 -29.79
CA SER A 2 14.68 23.01 -30.37
C SER A 2 13.91 22.20 -29.33
N HIS A 3 12.64 22.56 -29.13
CA HIS A 3 11.73 21.94 -28.19
C HIS A 3 11.31 20.56 -28.68
N PHE A 4 11.71 19.51 -27.95
CA PHE A 4 11.21 18.16 -28.21
C PHE A 4 9.74 18.08 -27.80
N THR A 5 8.86 17.86 -28.78
CA THR A 5 7.41 17.82 -28.61
C THR A 5 6.93 16.37 -28.65
N ARG A 6 5.84 16.08 -27.93
CA ARG A 6 5.24 14.73 -27.68
C ARG A 6 4.84 13.90 -28.92
N ARG A 7 5.21 14.32 -30.13
CA ARG A 7 4.86 13.67 -31.40
C ARG A 7 5.99 12.87 -32.03
N ASP A 8 7.19 12.86 -31.46
CA ASP A 8 8.31 12.04 -31.96
C ASP A 8 8.19 10.54 -31.59
N LEU A 9 7.14 10.14 -30.87
CA LEU A 9 6.87 8.75 -30.47
C LEU A 9 5.91 8.03 -31.43
N ALA A 10 6.17 8.10 -32.74
CA ALA A 10 5.44 7.28 -33.70
C ALA A 10 6.36 6.91 -34.85
N GLY A 11 7.19 5.88 -34.66
CA GLY A 11 8.06 5.41 -35.72
C GLY A 11 8.70 4.06 -35.41
N LEU A 12 8.23 3.04 -36.15
CA LEU A 12 8.95 1.82 -36.53
C LEU A 12 8.89 0.64 -35.57
N ALA A 13 7.87 -0.19 -35.81
CA ALA A 13 7.97 -1.64 -35.70
C ALA A 13 8.92 -2.18 -36.79
N ALA A 14 9.86 -3.06 -36.43
CA ALA A 14 9.96 -4.42 -36.98
C ALA A 14 11.26 -5.14 -36.57
N SER A 15 11.11 -6.47 -36.42
CA SER A 15 12.13 -7.53 -36.52
C SER A 15 13.00 -7.87 -35.28
N GLY A 16 12.55 -8.91 -34.56
CA GLY A 16 13.37 -10.06 -34.17
C GLY A 16 14.46 -9.88 -33.11
N VAL A 17 14.08 -9.85 -31.83
CA VAL A 17 14.60 -10.64 -30.69
C VAL A 17 13.64 -10.31 -29.54
N ALA A 18 13.13 -11.34 -28.85
CA ALA A 18 12.26 -11.18 -27.69
C ALA A 18 13.04 -10.60 -26.50
N ALA A 19 13.25 -9.29 -26.49
CA ALA A 19 13.56 -8.55 -25.28
C ALA A 19 12.22 -8.04 -24.74
N ALA A 20 11.58 -8.82 -23.88
CA ALA A 20 10.51 -8.33 -23.02
C ALA A 20 11.10 -7.22 -22.14
N ALA A 21 11.08 -5.98 -22.64
CA ALA A 21 11.45 -4.81 -21.89
C ALA A 21 10.45 -4.68 -20.76
N PHE A 22 10.84 -5.21 -19.59
CA PHE A 22 10.11 -5.06 -18.35
C PHE A 22 10.16 -3.57 -18.00
N VAL A 23 9.15 -2.81 -18.43
CA VAL A 23 8.94 -1.45 -17.95
C VAL A 23 8.54 -1.62 -16.48
N ALA A 24 9.54 -1.55 -15.60
CA ALA A 24 9.31 -1.38 -14.17
C ALA A 24 8.64 -0.02 -13.99
N SER A 25 7.31 0.00 -14.11
CA SER A 25 6.51 1.14 -13.76
C SER A 25 6.78 1.43 -12.29
N ALA A 26 7.41 2.56 -12.01
CA ALA A 26 7.41 3.13 -10.67
C ALA A 26 5.94 3.30 -10.29
N LEU A 27 5.39 2.36 -9.52
CA LEU A 27 4.05 2.49 -9.02
C LEU A 27 3.99 3.84 -8.27
N PRO A 28 3.07 4.74 -8.65
CA PRO A 28 2.95 6.03 -8.02
C PRO A 28 2.83 5.83 -6.50
N ALA A 29 3.43 6.70 -5.70
CA ALA A 29 3.42 6.61 -4.24
C ALA A 29 1.99 6.44 -3.69
N GLU A 30 1.00 6.93 -4.44
CA GLU A 30 -0.44 6.76 -4.31
C GLU A 30 -0.87 5.28 -4.16
N ALA A 31 -0.30 4.35 -4.93
CA ALA A 31 -0.66 2.92 -4.83
C ALA A 31 -0.16 2.28 -3.52
N ARG A 32 0.98 2.73 -3.00
CA ARG A 32 1.53 2.25 -1.72
C ARG A 32 0.70 2.74 -0.53
N GLN A 33 0.20 3.97 -0.59
CA GLN A 33 -0.69 4.50 0.46
C GLN A 33 -2.03 3.77 0.50
N GLY A 34 -2.59 3.41 -0.67
CA GLY A 34 -3.83 2.63 -0.73
C GLY A 34 -3.77 1.35 0.12
N ASN A 35 -2.71 0.55 0.00
CA ASN A 35 -2.55 -0.67 0.80
C ASN A 35 -2.42 -0.40 2.31
N MET A 36 -1.76 0.69 2.71
CA MET A 36 -1.63 1.07 4.11
C MET A 36 -2.98 1.53 4.69
N ASP A 37 -3.78 2.27 3.93
CA ASP A 37 -5.15 2.64 4.32
C ASP A 37 -6.08 1.42 4.41
N HIS A 38 -5.95 0.48 3.46
CA HIS A 38 -6.65 -0.80 3.53
C HIS A 38 -6.27 -1.59 4.79
N ALA A 39 -4.98 -1.61 5.17
CA ALA A 39 -4.53 -2.25 6.40
C ALA A 39 -5.15 -1.61 7.65
N ILE A 40 -5.22 -0.27 7.74
CA ILE A 40 -5.90 0.42 8.85
C ILE A 40 -7.36 0.00 8.94
N ASN A 41 -8.06 -0.07 7.82
CA ASN A 41 -9.47 -0.45 7.80
C ASN A 41 -9.68 -1.90 8.25
N ALA A 42 -8.84 -2.83 7.79
CA ALA A 42 -8.87 -4.23 8.20
C ALA A 42 -8.59 -4.40 9.71
N LEU A 43 -7.60 -3.67 10.24
CA LEU A 43 -7.26 -3.68 11.66
C LEU A 43 -8.42 -3.14 12.52
N ARG A 44 -9.07 -2.05 12.10
CA ARG A 44 -10.25 -1.51 12.77
C ARG A 44 -11.42 -2.49 12.78
N GLU A 45 -11.63 -3.21 11.68
CA GLU A 45 -12.66 -4.26 11.60
C GLU A 45 -12.36 -5.42 12.56
N ALA A 46 -11.12 -5.92 12.55
CA ALA A 46 -10.68 -6.95 13.49
C ALA A 46 -10.85 -6.52 14.95
N ARG A 47 -10.53 -5.26 15.26
CA ARG A 47 -10.75 -4.68 16.60
C ARG A 47 -12.21 -4.71 17.01
N ARG A 48 -13.12 -4.26 16.13
CA ARG A 48 -14.57 -4.29 16.37
C ARG A 48 -15.07 -5.71 16.61
N ALA A 49 -14.63 -6.66 15.80
CA ALA A 49 -14.98 -8.07 15.97
C ALA A 49 -14.53 -8.62 17.33
N LEU A 50 -13.32 -8.27 17.77
CA LEU A 50 -12.82 -8.65 19.10
C LEU A 50 -13.57 -7.96 20.23
N GLN A 51 -13.96 -6.69 20.09
CA GLN A 51 -14.76 -5.99 21.10
C GLN A 51 -16.16 -6.61 21.25
N ALA A 52 -16.73 -7.13 20.17
CA ALA A 52 -18.02 -7.83 20.18
C ALA A 52 -17.92 -9.26 20.75
N ALA A 53 -16.72 -9.86 20.81
CA ALA A 53 -16.54 -11.21 21.35
C ALA A 53 -16.70 -11.22 22.88
N THR A 54 -17.69 -11.97 23.39
CA THR A 54 -18.04 -11.95 24.82
C THR A 54 -16.97 -12.61 25.72
N PRO A 55 -16.43 -13.81 25.42
CA PRO A 55 -15.42 -14.40 26.28
C PRO A 55 -14.04 -13.78 26.00
N ASN A 56 -13.34 -13.29 27.04
CA ASN A 56 -11.94 -12.84 26.93
C ASN A 56 -10.96 -14.01 26.61
N LYS A 57 -11.43 -15.26 26.63
CA LYS A 57 -10.69 -16.50 26.34
C LYS A 57 -9.31 -16.48 27.02
N GLY A 58 -9.26 -16.44 28.35
CA GLY A 58 -7.99 -16.40 29.11
C GLY A 58 -7.18 -15.10 28.96
N GLY A 59 -7.81 -13.98 28.61
CA GLY A 59 -7.12 -12.70 28.40
C GLY A 59 -6.61 -12.47 26.97
N HIS A 60 -6.85 -13.40 26.06
CA HIS A 60 -6.36 -13.31 24.69
C HIS A 60 -7.10 -12.25 23.87
N ARG A 61 -8.40 -12.01 24.12
CA ARG A 61 -9.18 -10.97 23.42
C ARG A 61 -8.59 -9.58 23.66
N GLU A 62 -8.33 -9.25 24.93
CA GLU A 62 -7.75 -7.95 25.30
C GLU A 62 -6.33 -7.79 24.78
N ARG A 63 -5.49 -8.82 24.92
CA ARG A 63 -4.13 -8.82 24.35
C ARG A 63 -4.14 -8.63 22.83
N ALA A 64 -5.08 -9.24 22.13
CA ALA A 64 -5.22 -9.05 20.68
C ALA A 64 -5.66 -7.62 20.31
N ILE A 65 -6.58 -7.02 21.07
CA ILE A 65 -6.97 -5.61 20.88
C ILE A 65 -5.75 -4.69 21.06
N ASP A 66 -4.96 -4.93 22.11
CA ASP A 66 -3.77 -4.12 22.41
C ASP A 66 -2.73 -4.19 21.29
N LEU A 67 -2.51 -5.39 20.73
CA LEU A 67 -1.63 -5.59 19.58
C LEU A 67 -2.15 -4.90 18.31
N ILE A 68 -3.46 -4.94 18.07
CA ILE A 68 -4.08 -4.25 16.93
C ILE A 68 -3.92 -2.74 17.05
N ASP A 69 -4.11 -2.18 18.24
CA ASP A 69 -3.97 -0.73 18.46
C ASP A 69 -2.53 -0.26 18.17
N ARG A 70 -1.53 -1.02 18.61
CA ARG A 70 -0.11 -0.78 18.27
C ARG A 70 0.16 -0.92 16.77
N ALA A 71 -0.44 -1.92 16.11
CA ALA A 71 -0.29 -2.09 14.66
C ALA A 71 -0.89 -0.90 13.88
N ILE A 72 -2.04 -0.38 14.30
CA ILE A 72 -2.66 0.81 13.69
C ILE A 72 -1.72 2.02 13.80
N GLU A 73 -1.09 2.21 14.96
CA GLU A 73 -0.12 3.29 15.18
C GLU A 73 1.07 3.18 14.23
N GLN A 74 1.69 2.00 14.13
CA GLN A 74 2.83 1.77 13.22
C GLN A 74 2.47 2.01 11.75
N VAL A 75 1.28 1.60 11.30
CA VAL A 75 0.84 1.86 9.92
C VAL A 75 0.66 3.36 9.68
N ARG A 76 0.08 4.10 10.64
CA ARG A 76 -0.04 5.56 10.56
C ARG A 76 1.31 6.26 10.51
N GLU A 77 2.27 5.81 11.31
CA GLU A 77 3.65 6.33 11.27
C GLU A 77 4.30 6.09 9.90
N GLY A 78 4.09 4.91 9.30
CA GLY A 78 4.56 4.60 7.96
C GLY A 78 3.96 5.51 6.88
N ILE A 79 2.65 5.77 6.94
CA ILE A 79 1.98 6.73 6.04
C ILE A 79 2.55 8.14 6.23
N ALA A 80 2.69 8.59 7.48
CA ALA A 80 3.23 9.90 7.80
C ALA A 80 4.70 10.06 7.35
N TRP A 81 5.50 9.01 7.45
CA TRP A 81 6.87 8.98 6.95
C TRP A 81 6.91 9.13 5.43
N ALA A 82 6.03 8.43 4.70
CA ALA A 82 5.94 8.49 3.24
C ALA A 82 5.45 9.87 2.77
N ASN A 83 4.56 10.53 3.51
CA ASN A 83 4.09 11.88 3.19
C ASN A 83 5.17 12.98 3.39
N ARG A 84 6.22 12.71 4.15
CA ARG A 84 7.30 13.68 4.45
C ARG A 84 8.53 13.54 3.54
N ARG A 85 8.59 12.52 2.69
CA ARG A 85 9.74 12.19 1.82
C ARG A 85 9.33 12.24 0.36
#